data_AF-A0A351CWD0-F1
#
_entry.id   AF-A0A351CWD0-F1
#
_cell.length_a   1.000
_cell.length_b   1.000
_cell.length_c   1.000
_cell.angle_alpha   90.00
_cell.angle_beta   90.00
_cell.angle_gamma   90.00
#
_symmetry.space_group_name_H-M   'P 1'
#
loop_
_entity.id
_entity.type
_entity.pdbx_description
1 polymer ?
#
loop_
_entity_poly.entity_id
_entity_poly.type
_entity_poly.pdbx_seq_one_letter_code
_entity_poly.pdbx_strand_id
1 'polypeptide(L)' 'GSLNIIWPWKQVLESVVSHSGKTIVLSAQNLWPSQYTQLVGMDAQTLLSVTAMLAGLILVLGLEYVGSRYQDNSV' A
#
# COMPACT_ATOMS: atom_id res chain seq x y z
N GLY A 1 7.31 -3.01 12.60
CA GLY A 1 6.17 -3.94 12.39
C GLY A 1 5.09 -3.43 11.44
N SER A 2 5.10 -2.16 11.01
CA SER A 2 4.04 -1.59 10.15
C SER A 2 4.04 -2.10 8.70
N LEU A 3 5.21 -2.46 8.16
CA LEU A 3 5.36 -2.82 6.75
C LEU A 3 4.51 -4.04 6.35
N ASN A 4 4.31 -5.02 7.24
CA ASN A 4 3.42 -6.17 6.97
C ASN A 4 1.93 -5.77 7.02
N ILE A 5 1.57 -4.76 7.81
CA ILE A 5 0.19 -4.29 7.95
C ILE A 5 -0.26 -3.52 6.72
N ILE A 6 0.59 -2.62 6.22
CA ILE A 6 0.27 -1.80 5.04
C ILE A 6 0.55 -2.50 3.70
N TRP A 7 1.10 -3.73 3.71
CA TRP A 7 1.48 -4.44 2.49
C TRP A 7 0.23 -4.89 1.71
N PRO A 8 -0.02 -4.35 0.51
CA PRO A 8 -1.24 -4.65 -0.24
C PRO A 8 -1.14 -5.99 -0.99
N TRP A 9 0.07 -6.46 -1.28
CA TRP A 9 0.28 -7.64 -2.12
C TRP A 9 0.41 -8.91 -1.27
N LYS A 10 -0.71 -9.54 -0.98
CA LYS A 10 -0.76 -10.83 -0.28
C LYS A 10 -1.56 -11.83 -1.09
N GLN A 11 -1.06 -13.05 -1.22
CA GLN A 11 -1.82 -14.14 -1.84
C GLN A 11 -2.34 -15.08 -0.77
N VAL A 12 -3.65 -15.31 -0.81
CA VAL A 12 -4.34 -16.38 -0.09
C VAL A 12 -3.98 -17.69 -0.76
N LEU A 13 -3.18 -18.51 -0.10
CA LEU A 13 -2.75 -19.82 -0.62
C LEU A 13 -3.75 -20.91 -0.29
N GLU A 14 -4.40 -20.81 0.87
CA GLU A 14 -5.40 -21.79 1.31
C GLU A 14 -6.65 -21.07 1.80
N SER A 15 -7.77 -21.36 1.17
CA SER A 15 -9.10 -20.94 1.60
C SER A 15 -9.92 -22.18 1.92
N VAL A 16 -10.22 -22.42 3.20
CA VAL A 16 -11.11 -23.51 3.61
C VAL A 16 -12.51 -22.96 3.78
N VAL A 17 -13.49 -23.61 3.14
CA VAL A 17 -14.90 -23.35 3.41
C VAL A 17 -15.26 -24.10 4.68
N SER A 18 -15.43 -23.35 5.77
CA SER A 18 -15.90 -23.94 7.02
C SER A 18 -17.34 -24.43 6.85
N HIS A 19 -17.74 -25.44 7.64
CA HIS A 19 -19.06 -26.09 7.58
C HIS A 19 -20.26 -25.13 7.75
N SER A 20 -19.99 -23.87 8.16
CA SER A 20 -20.92 -22.75 8.26
C SER A 20 -21.05 -21.90 6.98
N GLY A 21 -20.39 -22.26 5.87
CA GLY A 21 -20.40 -21.50 4.62
C GLY A 21 -19.50 -20.25 4.61
N LYS A 22 -18.66 -20.06 5.65
CA LYS A 22 -17.68 -18.97 5.71
C LYS A 22 -16.36 -19.42 5.09
N THR A 23 -15.90 -18.69 4.09
CA THR A 23 -14.57 -18.83 3.49
C THR A 23 -13.52 -18.28 4.47
N ILE A 24 -12.68 -19.14 5.02
CA ILE A 24 -11.62 -18.76 5.95
C ILE A 24 -10.28 -18.89 5.23
N VAL A 25 -9.54 -17.79 5.14
CA VAL A 25 -8.18 -17.74 4.64
C VAL A 25 -7.27 -18.38 5.71
N LEU A 26 -6.80 -19.60 5.48
CA LEU A 26 -5.94 -20.33 6.42
C LEU A 26 -4.49 -19.88 6.36
N SER A 27 -4.02 -19.51 5.17
CA SER A 27 -2.63 -19.14 4.94
C SER A 27 -2.52 -18.07 3.86
N ALA A 28 -1.85 -16.98 4.19
CA ALA A 28 -1.56 -15.88 3.28
C ALA A 28 -0.07 -15.53 3.33
N GLN A 29 0.59 -15.50 2.18
CA GLN A 29 2.00 -15.07 2.07
C GLN A 29 2.10 -13.67 1.48
N ASN A 30 3.08 -12.90 1.97
CA ASN A 30 3.45 -11.62 1.38
C ASN A 30 4.14 -11.89 0.04
N LEU A 31 3.62 -11.28 -1.01
CA LEU A 31 4.19 -11.35 -2.34
C LEU A 31 4.84 -10.05 -2.72
N TRP A 32 5.87 -10.14 -3.55
CA TRP A 32 6.31 -8.99 -4.31
C TRP A 32 5.29 -8.67 -5.40
N PRO A 33 5.13 -7.40 -5.75
CA PRO A 33 4.13 -6.99 -6.72
C PRO A 33 4.29 -7.64 -8.10
N SER A 34 5.53 -7.88 -8.53
CA SER A 34 5.84 -8.64 -9.73
C SER A 34 5.25 -10.06 -9.68
N GLN A 35 5.35 -10.71 -8.52
CA GLN A 35 4.77 -12.03 -8.28
C GLN A 35 3.25 -11.97 -8.18
N TYR A 36 2.68 -10.94 -7.54
CA TYR A 36 1.23 -10.75 -7.45
C TYR A 36 0.58 -10.61 -8.83
N THR A 37 1.16 -9.82 -9.74
CA THR A 37 0.64 -9.68 -11.12
C THR A 37 0.72 -10.99 -11.90
N GLN A 38 1.79 -11.77 -11.73
CA GLN A 38 1.92 -13.08 -12.38
C GLN A 38 0.98 -14.15 -11.82
N LEU A 39 0.74 -14.14 -10.50
CA LEU A 39 -0.05 -15.18 -9.80
C LEU A 39 -1.55 -14.89 -9.82
N VAL A 40 -1.95 -13.63 -9.63
CA VAL A 40 -3.36 -13.21 -9.52
C VAL A 40 -3.92 -12.77 -10.87
N GLY A 41 -3.04 -12.45 -11.84
CA GLY A 41 -3.44 -11.98 -13.17
C GLY A 41 -4.05 -10.58 -13.19
N MET A 42 -4.08 -9.89 -12.04
CA MET A 42 -4.49 -8.49 -11.93
C MET A 42 -3.28 -7.58 -11.82
N ASP A 43 -3.34 -6.42 -12.49
CA ASP A 43 -2.29 -5.42 -12.38
C ASP A 43 -2.15 -4.97 -10.92
N ALA A 44 -0.93 -5.07 -10.38
CA ALA A 44 -0.67 -4.81 -8.97
C ALA A 44 -0.74 -3.31 -8.61
N GLN A 45 -1.04 -2.43 -9.59
CA GLN A 45 -1.13 -0.97 -9.45
C GLN A 45 0.01 -0.37 -8.61
N THR A 46 1.18 -0.96 -8.77
CA THR A 46 2.39 -0.64 -8.01
C THR A 46 2.89 0.73 -8.32
N LEU A 47 2.92 1.05 -9.62
CA LEU A 47 3.26 2.37 -10.10
C LEU A 47 2.33 3.41 -9.47
N LEU A 48 1.03 3.15 -9.46
CA LEU A 48 0.00 4.04 -8.92
C LEU A 48 0.18 4.27 -7.41
N SER A 49 0.43 3.19 -6.66
CA SER A 49 0.70 3.23 -5.22
C SER A 49 1.98 4.02 -4.90
N VAL A 50 3.06 3.80 -5.66
CA VAL A 50 4.33 4.53 -5.51
C VAL A 50 4.15 6.01 -5.88
N THR A 51 3.44 6.32 -6.96
CA THR A 51 3.18 7.70 -7.37
C THR A 51 2.31 8.43 -6.35
N ALA A 52 1.32 7.76 -5.74
CA ALA A 52 0.48 8.36 -4.69
C ALA A 52 1.30 8.66 -3.43
N MET A 53 2.19 7.75 -3.03
CA MET A 53 3.13 7.98 -1.92
C MET A 53 4.05 9.18 -2.20
N LEU A 54 4.64 9.25 -3.40
CA LEU A 54 5.48 10.36 -3.81
C LEU A 54 4.69 11.68 -3.88
N ALA A 55 3.47 11.65 -4.40
CA ALA A 55 2.60 12.81 -4.47
C ALA A 55 2.29 13.35 -3.06
N GLY A 56 1.93 12.48 -2.11
CA GLY A 56 1.71 12.87 -0.72
C GLY A 56 2.97 13.47 -0.07
N LEU A 57 4.14 12.88 -0.32
CA LEU A 57 5.41 13.37 0.20
C LEU A 57 5.78 14.75 -0.39
N ILE A 58 5.63 14.93 -1.70
CA ILE A 58 5.85 16.22 -2.37
C ILE A 58 4.89 17.27 -1.84
N LEU A 59 3.63 16.91 -1.57
CA LEU A 59 2.62 17.82 -1.06
C LEU A 59 2.99 18.31 0.35
N VAL A 60 3.41 17.41 1.24
CA VAL A 60 3.86 17.76 2.59
C VAL A 60 5.10 18.66 2.55
N LEU A 61 6.12 18.30 1.76
CA LEU A 61 7.33 19.11 1.61
C LEU A 61 7.03 20.49 1.01
N GLY A 62 6.12 20.55 0.03
CA GLY A 62 5.66 21.80 -0.56
C GLY A 62 4.96 22.69 0.46
N LEU A 63 4.10 22.10 1.31
CA LEU A 63 3.41 22.82 2.38
C LEU A 63 4.38 23.33 3.44
N GLU A 64 5.34 22.50 3.88
CA GLU A 64 6.40 22.92 4.81
C GLU A 64 7.21 24.08 4.24
N TYR A 65 7.58 24.00 2.97
CA TYR A 65 8.36 25.05 2.31
C TYR A 65 7.59 26.37 2.22
N VAL A 66 6.33 26.34 1.77
CA VAL A 66 5.48 27.54 1.68
C VAL A 66 5.19 28.11 3.07
N GLY A 67 4.91 27.25 4.06
CA GLY A 67 4.68 27.65 5.44
C GLY A 67 5.91 28.29 6.08
N SER A 68 7.10 27.73 5.87
CA SER A 68 8.36 28.29 6.35
C SER A 68 8.65 29.67 5.75
N ARG A 69 8.38 29.86 4.46
CA ARG A 69 8.51 31.18 3.79
C ARG A 69 7.52 32.23 4.32
N TYR A 70 6.37 31.81 4.83
CA TYR A 70 5.37 32.71 5.40
C TYR A 70 5.76 33.17 6.81
N GLN A 71 6.37 32.29 7.61
CA GLN A 71 6.86 32.62 8.94
C GLN A 71 8.01 33.65 8.89
N ASP A 72 8.90 33.52 7.89
CA ASP A 72 10.08 34.38 7.72
C ASP A 72 9.75 35.82 7.29
N ASN A 73 8.60 36.05 6.66
CA ASN A 73 8.11 37.38 6.25
C ASN A 73 7.31 38.12 7.34
N SER A 74 7.21 37.56 8.56
CA SER A 74 6.44 38.14 9.67
C SER A 74 7.30 38.82 10.76
N VAL A 75 8.57 39.11 10.45
CA VAL A 75 9.52 39.88 11.28
C VAL A 75 9.89 41.22 10.67
#